data_AF-A0AAV8HI01-F1
#
_entry.id   AF-A0AAV8HI01-F1
#
_cell.length_a   1.000
_cell.length_b   1.000
_cell.length_c   1.000
_cell.angle_alpha   90.00
_cell.angle_beta   90.00
_cell.angle_gamma   90.00
#
_symmetry.space_group_name_H-M   'P 1'
#
loop_
_entity.id
_entity.type
_entity.pdbx_description
1 polymer ?
#
loop_
_entity_poly.entity_id
_entity_poly.type
_entity_poly.pdbx_seq_one_letter_code
_entity_poly.pdbx_strand_id
1 'polypeptide(L)'
;MDTKLQTQAIALACIIVLLLTGEARADKDCKVDEASLISCLPAISGNKPAEYPTPDCCKALKKADLPCLCSYRNSPDLKKWGIKPDLAVKLPGKCKLAVPKECS
;
A
#
# COMPACT_ATOMS: atom_id res chain seq x y z
N MET A 1 43.27 -28.75 -7.26
CA MET A 1 42.05 -27.97 -6.98
C MET A 1 41.98 -26.89 -8.03
N ASP A 2 41.16 -27.12 -9.03
CA ASP A 2 41.09 -26.35 -10.26
C ASP A 2 40.51 -24.97 -9.98
N THR A 3 41.30 -23.91 -10.14
CA THR A 3 40.88 -22.51 -9.89
C THR A 3 39.58 -22.18 -10.65
N LYS A 4 39.36 -22.81 -11.80
CA LYS A 4 38.14 -22.69 -12.60
C LYS A 4 36.90 -23.25 -11.88
N LEU A 5 37.04 -24.36 -11.16
CA LEU A 5 35.98 -24.97 -10.36
C LEU A 5 35.66 -24.11 -9.13
N GLN A 6 36.68 -23.49 -8.52
CA GLN A 6 36.50 -22.57 -7.39
C GLN A 6 35.79 -21.28 -7.82
N THR A 7 36.18 -20.66 -8.95
CA THR A 7 35.52 -19.46 -9.45
C THR A 7 34.06 -19.72 -9.84
N GLN A 8 33.76 -20.86 -10.46
CA GLN A 8 32.38 -21.25 -10.80
C GLN A 8 31.53 -21.43 -9.55
N ALA A 9 32.05 -22.09 -8.51
CA ALA A 9 31.34 -22.30 -7.25
C ALA A 9 31.02 -20.98 -6.53
N ILE A 10 31.97 -20.04 -6.50
CA ILE A 10 31.77 -18.71 -5.88
C ILE A 10 30.72 -17.91 -6.64
N ALA A 11 30.77 -17.87 -7.96
CA ALA A 11 29.79 -17.15 -8.77
C ALA A 11 28.36 -17.69 -8.57
N LEU A 12 28.20 -19.03 -8.53
CA LEU A 12 26.93 -19.68 -8.26
C LEU A 12 26.41 -19.38 -6.86
N ALA A 13 27.28 -19.41 -5.86
CA ALA A 13 26.93 -19.06 -4.49
C ALA A 13 26.46 -17.60 -4.37
N CYS A 14 27.14 -16.65 -5.02
CA CYS A 14 26.72 -15.25 -5.05
C CYS A 14 25.35 -15.05 -5.70
N ILE A 15 25.08 -15.72 -6.82
CA ILE A 15 23.77 -15.66 -7.49
C ILE A 15 22.67 -16.22 -6.58
N ILE A 16 22.92 -17.35 -5.91
CA ILE A 16 21.97 -17.93 -4.96
C ILE A 16 21.70 -16.96 -3.81
N VAL A 17 22.72 -16.34 -3.23
CA VAL A 17 22.56 -15.35 -2.15
C VAL A 17 21.72 -14.15 -2.61
N LEU A 18 21.96 -13.62 -3.81
CA LEU A 18 21.18 -12.51 -4.39
C LEU A 18 19.70 -12.88 -4.64
N LEU A 19 19.42 -14.14 -4.99
CA LEU A 19 18.04 -14.64 -5.16
C LEU A 19 17.33 -14.83 -3.81
N LEU A 20 18.08 -15.09 -2.74
CA LEU A 20 17.56 -15.27 -1.38
C LEU A 20 17.35 -13.94 -0.64
N THR A 21 18.00 -12.86 -1.07
CA THR A 21 17.69 -11.50 -0.59
C THR A 21 16.41 -10.97 -1.26
N GLY A 22 15.31 -11.70 -1.08
CA GLY A 22 13.98 -11.16 -1.30
C GLY A 22 13.68 -10.16 -0.19
N GLU A 23 13.51 -8.89 -0.53
CA GLU A 23 13.03 -7.90 0.43
C GLU A 23 11.58 -8.24 0.76
N ALA A 24 11.38 -8.97 1.86
CA ALA A 24 10.06 -9.20 2.42
C ALA A 24 9.52 -7.84 2.85
N ARG A 25 8.73 -7.20 1.99
CA ARG A 25 7.92 -6.05 2.35
C ARG A 25 6.93 -6.56 3.38
N ALA A 26 7.18 -6.27 4.64
CA ALA A 26 6.17 -6.47 5.67
C ALA A 26 5.01 -5.53 5.33
N ASP A 27 3.94 -6.10 4.75
CA ASP A 27 2.70 -5.38 4.56
C ASP A 27 2.20 -4.97 5.94
N LYS A 28 2.00 -3.67 6.14
CA LYS A 28 1.50 -3.16 7.41
C LYS A 28 0.04 -3.55 7.52
N ASP A 29 -0.29 -4.35 8.52
CA ASP A 29 -1.68 -4.60 8.88
C ASP A 29 -2.29 -3.33 9.49
N CYS A 30 -2.97 -2.55 8.64
CA CYS A 30 -3.71 -1.35 9.07
C CYS A 30 -5.13 -1.68 9.54
N LYS A 31 -5.39 -2.90 10.01
CA LYS A 31 -6.67 -3.34 10.60
C LYS A 31 -7.86 -3.06 9.70
N VAL A 32 -7.66 -3.19 8.40
CA VAL A 32 -8.69 -2.97 7.40
C VAL A 32 -8.81 -4.19 6.52
N ASP A 33 -10.05 -4.61 6.29
CA ASP A 33 -10.32 -5.64 5.30
C ASP A 33 -10.06 -5.04 3.91
N GLU A 34 -9.05 -5.52 3.20
CA GLU A 34 -8.63 -4.96 1.91
C GLU A 34 -9.77 -5.00 0.88
N ALA A 35 -10.58 -6.07 0.90
CA ALA A 35 -11.76 -6.18 0.06
C ALA A 35 -12.79 -5.08 0.37
N SER A 36 -12.94 -4.67 1.63
CA SER A 36 -13.82 -3.57 2.01
C SER A 36 -13.38 -2.20 1.48
N LEU A 37 -12.08 -2.00 1.20
CA LEU A 37 -11.57 -0.75 0.61
C LEU A 37 -11.94 -0.59 -0.88
N ILE A 38 -12.34 -1.66 -1.57
CA ILE A 38 -12.85 -1.58 -2.94
C ILE A 38 -14.06 -0.62 -3.02
N SER A 39 -14.89 -0.62 -1.97
CA SER A 39 -16.06 0.27 -1.88
C SER A 39 -15.69 1.77 -1.81
N CYS A 40 -14.42 2.09 -1.53
CA CYS A 40 -13.89 3.45 -1.48
C CYS A 40 -13.33 3.93 -2.83
N LEU A 41 -12.96 3.01 -3.73
CA LEU A 41 -12.34 3.34 -5.03
C LEU A 41 -13.10 4.39 -5.84
N PRO A 42 -14.45 4.37 -5.92
CA PRO A 42 -15.18 5.39 -6.67
C PRO A 42 -14.89 6.82 -6.22
N ALA A 43 -14.61 7.05 -4.92
CA ALA A 43 -14.39 8.38 -4.37
C ALA A 43 -12.92 8.86 -4.42
N ILE A 44 -11.99 7.94 -4.70
CA ILE A 44 -10.53 8.22 -4.62
C ILE A 44 -9.77 7.87 -5.90
N SER A 45 -10.43 7.31 -6.91
CA SER A 45 -9.80 6.88 -8.17
C SER A 45 -10.54 7.42 -9.39
N GLY A 46 -9.92 7.28 -10.56
CA GLY A 46 -10.52 7.64 -11.86
C GLY A 46 -10.55 9.14 -12.16
N ASN A 47 -10.90 9.49 -13.41
CA ASN A 47 -10.87 10.88 -13.90
C ASN A 47 -11.93 11.78 -13.27
N LYS A 48 -13.11 11.23 -13.01
CA LYS A 48 -14.24 11.91 -12.35
C LYS A 48 -14.64 11.11 -11.09
N PRO A 49 -13.92 11.29 -9.98
CA PRO A 49 -14.24 10.60 -8.73
C PRO A 49 -15.63 10.98 -8.23
N ALA A 50 -16.33 10.03 -7.62
CA ALA A 50 -17.57 10.26 -6.92
C ALA A 50 -17.36 11.29 -5.79
N GLU A 51 -18.30 12.21 -5.67
CA GLU A 51 -18.21 13.27 -4.67
C GLU A 51 -18.35 12.71 -3.25
N TYR A 52 -19.20 11.70 -3.07
CA TYR A 52 -19.50 11.08 -1.79
C TYR A 52 -19.04 9.61 -1.73
N PRO A 53 -18.41 9.17 -0.63
CA PRO A 53 -18.11 7.76 -0.39
C PRO A 53 -19.39 6.94 -0.17
N THR A 54 -19.30 5.65 -0.43
CA THR A 54 -20.38 4.71 -0.07
C THR A 54 -20.46 4.54 1.45
N PRO A 55 -21.64 4.19 2.00
CA PRO A 55 -21.77 3.88 3.43
C PRO A 55 -20.83 2.75 3.88
N ASP A 56 -20.62 1.74 3.04
CA ASP A 56 -19.72 0.62 3.31
C ASP A 56 -18.26 1.07 3.38
N CYS A 57 -17.85 2.00 2.50
CA CYS A 57 -16.52 2.60 2.58
C CYS A 57 -16.30 3.30 3.94
N CYS A 58 -17.27 4.10 4.38
CA CYS A 58 -17.14 4.77 5.68
C CYS A 58 -17.15 3.77 6.85
N LYS A 59 -17.90 2.67 6.74
CA LYS A 59 -17.91 1.59 7.73
C LYS A 59 -16.56 0.86 7.79
N ALA A 60 -15.90 0.67 6.65
CA ALA A 60 -14.56 0.12 6.56
C ALA A 60 -13.54 1.07 7.22
N LEU A 61 -13.53 2.35 6.85
CA LEU A 61 -12.63 3.35 7.41
C LEU A 61 -12.79 3.54 8.91
N LYS A 62 -14.00 3.37 9.45
CA LYS A 62 -14.25 3.43 10.90
C LYS A 62 -13.56 2.32 11.68
N LYS A 63 -13.27 1.18 11.04
CA LYS A 63 -12.58 0.04 11.66
C LYS A 63 -11.06 0.07 11.40
N ALA A 64 -10.64 0.78 10.36
CA ALA A 64 -9.26 0.87 9.95
C ALA A 64 -8.38 1.68 10.91
N ASP A 65 -7.09 1.35 10.92
CA ASP A 65 -6.04 2.18 11.49
C ASP A 65 -5.66 3.27 10.48
N LEU A 66 -6.35 4.42 10.57
CA LEU A 66 -6.13 5.55 9.66
C LEU A 66 -4.68 6.08 9.70
N PRO A 67 -4.02 6.27 10.86
CA PRO A 67 -2.60 6.62 10.91
C PRO A 67 -1.70 5.63 10.16
N CYS A 68 -1.96 4.32 10.29
CA CYS A 68 -1.24 3.30 9.53
C CYS A 68 -1.45 3.47 8.01
N LEU A 69 -2.69 3.69 7.56
CA LEU A 69 -3.00 3.92 6.16
C LEU A 69 -2.30 5.17 5.59
N CYS A 70 -2.12 6.22 6.40
CA CYS A 70 -1.36 7.42 5.99
C CYS A 70 0.09 7.11 5.63
N SER A 71 0.66 6.01 6.13
CA SER A 71 2.02 5.60 5.74
C SER A 71 2.13 5.14 4.29
N TYR A 72 1.00 4.80 3.64
CA TYR A 72 0.93 4.47 2.22
C TYR A 72 0.74 5.70 1.31
N ARG A 73 0.55 6.92 1.85
CA ARG A 73 0.24 8.12 1.06
C ARG A 73 1.22 8.39 -0.10
N ASN A 74 2.49 8.05 0.10
CA ASN A 74 3.57 8.23 -0.86
C ASN A 74 3.94 6.94 -1.58
N SER A 75 3.20 5.84 -1.36
CA SER A 75 3.47 4.58 -2.02
C SER A 75 3.33 4.73 -3.53
N PRO A 76 4.33 4.30 -4.32
CA PRO A 76 4.22 4.31 -5.78
C PRO A 76 3.07 3.42 -6.28
N ASP A 77 2.62 2.45 -5.47
CA ASP A 77 1.56 1.53 -5.85
C ASP A 77 0.20 2.23 -5.93
N LEU A 78 -0.05 3.30 -5.16
CA LEU A 78 -1.28 4.08 -5.28
C LEU A 78 -1.48 4.60 -6.72
N LYS A 79 -0.41 5.15 -7.31
CA LYS A 79 -0.45 5.66 -8.68
C LYS A 79 -0.65 4.54 -9.70
N LYS A 80 -0.01 3.38 -9.50
CA LYS A 80 -0.16 2.21 -10.38
C LYS A 80 -1.61 1.72 -10.43
N TRP A 81 -2.30 1.74 -9.29
CA TRP A 81 -3.71 1.36 -9.18
C TRP A 81 -4.70 2.51 -9.46
N GLY A 82 -4.21 3.67 -9.91
CA GLY A 82 -5.05 4.82 -10.24
C GLY A 82 -5.72 5.50 -9.04
N ILE A 83 -5.25 5.20 -7.82
CA ILE A 83 -5.67 5.87 -6.58
C ILE A 83 -4.99 7.23 -6.51
N LYS A 84 -5.78 8.27 -6.27
CA LYS A 84 -5.31 9.65 -6.11
C LYS A 84 -5.02 9.91 -4.62
N PRO A 85 -3.74 10.09 -4.22
CA PRO A 85 -3.38 10.26 -2.82
C PRO A 85 -4.10 11.43 -2.15
N ASP A 86 -4.24 12.57 -2.85
CA ASP A 86 -4.90 13.77 -2.34
C ASP A 86 -6.39 13.56 -2.01
N LEU A 87 -7.04 12.62 -2.67
CA LEU A 87 -8.43 12.25 -2.38
C LEU A 87 -8.49 11.23 -1.25
N ALA A 88 -7.56 10.27 -1.25
CA ALA A 88 -7.46 9.24 -0.21
C ALA A 88 -7.24 9.85 1.18
N VAL A 89 -6.32 10.82 1.33
CA VAL A 89 -6.06 11.46 2.63
C VAL A 89 -7.23 12.32 3.14
N LYS A 90 -8.10 12.80 2.25
CA LYS A 90 -9.31 13.57 2.59
C LYS A 90 -10.54 12.70 2.85
N LEU A 91 -10.48 11.43 2.46
CA LEU A 91 -11.61 10.50 2.54
C LEU A 91 -12.14 10.30 3.98
N PRO A 92 -11.30 10.20 5.03
CA PRO A 92 -11.79 10.13 6.41
C PRO A 92 -12.71 11.31 6.78
N GLY A 93 -12.34 12.53 6.37
CA GLY A 93 -13.14 13.73 6.61
C GLY A 93 -14.53 13.66 5.95
N LYS A 94 -14.63 13.12 4.73
CA LYS A 94 -15.93 12.88 4.07
C LYS A 94 -16.80 11.88 4.81
N CYS A 95 -16.19 10.94 5.54
CA CYS A 95 -16.86 9.99 6.42
C CYS A 95 -17.08 10.52 7.85
N LYS A 96 -16.81 11.81 8.11
CA LYS A 96 -16.89 12.44 9.45
C LYS A 96 -15.95 11.80 10.48
N LEU A 97 -14.82 11.25 10.01
CA LEU A 97 -13.74 10.74 10.84
C LEU A 97 -12.62 11.78 10.92
N ALA A 98 -11.85 11.75 12.01
CA ALA A 98 -10.68 12.59 12.15
C ALA A 98 -9.63 12.20 11.09
N VAL A 99 -9.08 13.20 10.38
CA VAL A 99 -7.94 12.98 9.49
C VAL A 99 -6.68 12.90 10.35
N PRO A 100 -5.87 11.83 10.26
CA PRO A 100 -4.66 11.69 11.05
C PRO A 100 -3.60 12.74 10.69
N LYS A 101 -2.77 13.13 11.67
CA LYS A 101 -1.68 14.10 11.45
C LYS A 101 -0.59 13.53 10.54
N GLU A 102 -0.48 12.21 10.51
CA GLU A 102 0.44 11.44 9.68
C GLU A 102 0.10 11.56 8.18
N CYS A 103 -1.11 12.03 7.87
CA CYS A 103 -1.57 12.36 6.52
C CYS A 103 -1.37 13.86 6.16
N SER A 104 -0.87 14.69 7.08
CA SER A 104 -0.69 16.14 6.91
C SER A 104 0.66 16.51 6.32
#